data_AF-A0A450TIM2-F1
#
_entry.id   AF-A0A450TIM2-F1
#
_cell.length_a   1.000
_cell.length_b   1.000
_cell.length_c   1.000
_cell.angle_alpha   90.00
_cell.angle_beta   90.00
_cell.angle_gamma   90.00
#
_symmetry.space_group_name_H-M   'P 1'
#
loop_
_entity.id
_entity.type
_entity.pdbx_description
1 polymer ?
#
loop_
_entity_poly.entity_id
_entity_poly.type
_entity_poly.pdbx_seq_one_letter_code
_entity_poly.pdbx_strand_id
1 'polypeptide(L)' 'MEDAYGLATIRAEKETELKSFPGVCPYRFEEIMDDDFWPG' A
#
# COMPACT_ATOMS: atom_id res chain seq x y z
N MET A 1 10.15 -5.37 1.22
CA MET A 1 9.11 -4.35 0.96
C MET A 1 8.13 -4.81 -0.11
N GLU A 2 8.63 -5.43 -1.19
CA GLU A 2 7.82 -6.05 -2.25
C GLU A 2 6.75 -7.02 -1.69
N ASP A 3 7.13 -7.90 -0.76
CA ASP A 3 6.18 -8.87 -0.16
C ASP A 3 5.06 -8.21 0.67
N ALA A 4 5.40 -7.16 1.43
CA ALA A 4 4.43 -6.47 2.29
C ALA A 4 3.41 -5.68 1.46
N TYR A 5 3.85 -5.03 0.39
CA TYR A 5 2.98 -4.27 -0.49
C TYR A 5 2.05 -5.17 -1.32
N GLY A 6 2.52 -6.36 -1.74
CA GLY A 6 1.67 -7.35 -2.39
C GLY A 6 0.53 -7.82 -1.47
N LEU A 7 0.83 -8.09 -0.19
CA LEU A 7 -0.19 -8.44 0.79
C LEU A 7 -1.19 -7.29 1.04
N ALA A 8 -0.71 -6.06 1.15
CA ALA A 8 -1.56 -4.88 1.30
C ALA A 8 -2.53 -4.72 0.12
N THR A 9 -2.04 -4.95 -1.10
CA THR A 9 -2.83 -4.89 -2.33
C THR A 9 -3.97 -5.92 -2.34
N ILE A 10 -3.68 -7.18 -2.00
CA ILE A 10 -4.69 -8.26 -1.93
C ILE A 10 -5.78 -7.92 -0.90
N ARG A 11 -5.39 -7.29 0.21
CA ARG A 11 -6.34 -6.89 1.26
C ARG A 11 -7.20 -5.72 0.83
N ALA A 12 -6.59 -4.70 0.22
CA ALA A 12 -7.27 -3.53 -0.31
C ALA A 12 -8.30 -3.91 -1.38
N GLU A 13 -7.99 -4.84 -2.28
CA GLU A 13 -8.95 -5.36 -3.28
C GLU A 13 -10.22 -5.92 -2.61
N LYS A 14 -10.06 -6.67 -1.52
CA LYS A 14 -11.19 -7.27 -0.78
C LYS A 14 -12.02 -6.24 -0.01
N GLU A 15 -11.39 -5.20 0.51
CA GLU A 15 -12.03 -4.20 1.38
C GLU A 15 -12.68 -3.06 0.59
N THR A 16 -12.17 -2.75 -0.60
CA THR A 16 -12.57 -1.57 -1.38
C THR A 16 -13.21 -1.90 -2.73
N GLU A 17 -13.18 -3.17 -3.16
CA GLU A 17 -13.58 -3.64 -4.50
C GLU A 17 -12.79 -2.99 -5.67
N LEU A 18 -11.73 -2.23 -5.36
CA LEU A 18 -10.80 -1.69 -6.35
C LEU A 18 -10.01 -2.82 -6.99
N LYS A 19 -9.84 -2.76 -8.31
CA LYS A 19 -9.18 -3.81 -9.11
C LYS A 19 -7.83 -3.42 -9.69
N SER A 20 -7.41 -2.17 -9.47
CA SER A 20 -6.19 -1.63 -10.05
C SER A 20 -5.38 -0.93 -8.97
N PHE A 21 -4.14 -1.37 -8.82
CA PHE A 21 -3.18 -0.85 -7.87
C PHE A 21 -1.84 -0.66 -8.58
N PRO A 22 -0.99 0.27 -8.12
CA PRO A 22 0.38 0.37 -8.61
C PRO A 22 1.11 -0.97 -8.43
N GLY A 23 1.94 -1.37 -9.41
CA GLY A 23 2.68 -2.65 -9.36
C GLY A 23 3.81 -2.69 -8.31
N VAL A 24 4.22 -1.53 -7.81
CA VAL A 24 5.22 -1.35 -6.74
C VAL A 24 4.69 -0.28 -5.79
N CYS A 25 5.03 -0.38 -4.50
CA CYS A 25 4.66 0.61 -3.50
C CYS A 25 5.15 2.00 -3.93
N PRO A 26 4.26 3.00 -4.05
CA PRO A 26 4.67 4.34 -4.43
C PRO A 26 5.38 5.08 -3.29
N TYR A 27 5.25 4.60 -2.06
CA TYR A 27 5.80 5.22 -0.85
C TYR A 27 7.06 4.51 -0.38
N ARG A 28 7.99 5.29 0.16
CA ARG A 28 9.22 4.79 0.78
C ARG A 28 8.94 4.19 2.14
N PHE A 29 9.89 3.39 2.62
CA PHE A 29 9.78 2.76 3.93
C PHE A 29 9.70 3.80 5.06
N GLU A 30 10.48 4.87 4.98
CA GLU A 30 10.45 5.91 6.01
C GLU A 30 9.11 6.64 6.05
N GLU A 31 8.46 6.83 4.89
CA GLU A 31 7.15 7.47 4.80
C GLU A 31 6.07 6.59 5.43
N ILE A 32 6.02 5.29 5.09
CA ILE A 32 4.99 4.39 5.65
C ILE A 32 5.19 4.06 7.13
N MET A 33 6.38 4.31 7.67
CA MET A 33 6.72 4.10 9.09
C MET A 33 6.57 5.37 9.92
N ASP A 34 6.30 6.50 9.29
CA ASP A 34 6.03 7.76 9.97
C ASP A 34 4.57 7.77 10.44
N ASP A 35 4.37 7.93 11.75
CA ASP A 35 3.04 7.93 12.37
C ASP A 35 2.17 9.10 11.90
N ASP A 36 2.79 10.20 11.44
CA ASP A 36 2.10 11.37 10.91
C ASP A 36 1.85 11.29 9.38
N PHE A 37 2.28 10.21 8.73
CA PHE A 37 2.12 10.04 7.29
C PHE A 37 0.71 9.61 6.90
N TRP A 38 0.02 10.47 6.13
CA TRP A 38 -1.24 10.15 5.49
C TRP A 38 -1.16 10.38 3.97
N PRO A 39 -1.13 9.31 3.16
CA PRO A 39 -1.23 9.43 1.71
C PRO A 39 -2.67 9.80 1.36
N GLY A 40 -2.88 11.05 0.96
CA GLY A 40 -4.20 11.62 0.67
C GLY A 40 -4.95 10.95 -0.46
#